data_AF-A0A1Q4ZNA6-F1
#
_entry.id   AF-A0A1Q4ZNA6-F1
#
_cell.length_a   1.000
_cell.length_b   1.000
_cell.length_c   1.000
_cell.angle_alpha   90.00
_cell.angle_beta   90.00
_cell.angle_gamma   90.00
#
_symmetry.space_group_name_H-M   'P 1'
#
loop_
_entity.id
_entity.type
_entity.pdbx_description
1 polymer ?
#
loop_
_entity_poly.entity_id
_entity_poly.type
_entity_poly.pdbx_seq_one_letter_code
_entity_poly.pdbx_strand_id
1 'polypeptide(L)'
;MTATTGECPGCGREIEKAAGPGRAPAYCTQACRQRLYREREQPSALPVQELIADLGDRLRKLRPVPRDTFHTDVEALSGPFTQLRRIARQARADERREETVTSEPVTNPTASPSTDAVFAALSEQYGRELRVHCYRLLGSYDEAEDLTQETFLRAWRARDALSGVAHPRAWLYKIATRLCLDFLREHDRRPTTYAPVPGVDSGVGPPPVRVTWLQPFPDDQLPDRTAPAHEPDAAAVASETLELAFLTVVQKLPARQRAAVILRDVAGWTAQETADLLGSGTASANSAVQRGRAALRQALPGRREDWSVREPSAGEPALVRRFMDAVAHCDIDAMVELVREDAVLTMPPSPLWFTGREALFRFLRPNLDPASPEFAGHWRTVPVRANGRTAVAGYLQRPGTSVYRAHIIDVLRIEAGEDRIAEITTFEPHLFPAFGLPMTMTL
;
A
#
# COMPACT_ATOMS: atom_id res chain seq x y z
N MET A 1 -1.27 41.58 25.71
CA MET A 1 -2.52 41.08 25.10
C MET A 1 -2.98 39.89 25.93
N THR A 2 -4.22 39.86 26.38
CA THR A 2 -4.79 38.72 27.12
C THR A 2 -5.14 37.60 26.15
N ALA A 3 -4.65 36.39 26.40
CA ALA A 3 -5.04 35.22 25.63
C ALA A 3 -6.47 34.80 26.02
N THR A 4 -7.25 34.35 25.04
CA THR A 4 -8.63 33.86 25.27
C THR A 4 -8.65 32.34 25.10
N THR A 5 -9.05 31.61 26.15
CA THR A 5 -9.19 30.14 26.09
C THR A 5 -10.59 29.72 25.62
N GLY A 6 -10.75 28.43 25.35
CA GLY A 6 -12.04 27.75 25.16
C GLY A 6 -11.89 26.26 25.42
N GLU A 7 -12.97 25.48 25.39
CA GLU A 7 -12.92 24.03 25.69
C GLU A 7 -13.17 23.17 24.45
N CYS A 8 -12.53 21.99 24.40
CA CYS A 8 -12.72 21.01 23.34
C CYS A 8 -13.95 20.11 23.59
N PRO A 9 -14.94 20.04 22.67
CA PRO A 9 -16.18 19.30 22.88
C PRO A 9 -16.02 17.78 22.97
N GLY A 10 -14.89 17.20 22.50
CA GLY A 10 -14.63 15.77 22.60
C GLY A 10 -13.82 15.34 23.83
N CYS A 11 -13.23 16.27 24.59
CA CYS A 11 -12.32 15.95 25.71
C CYS A 11 -12.43 16.86 26.94
N GLY A 12 -13.17 17.97 26.88
CA GLY A 12 -13.30 18.94 27.97
C GLY A 12 -12.04 19.76 28.30
N ARG A 13 -10.90 19.54 27.61
CA ARG A 13 -9.67 20.31 27.88
C ARG A 13 -9.72 21.71 27.27
N GLU A 14 -9.10 22.64 27.97
CA GLU A 14 -8.82 23.98 27.45
C GLU A 14 -7.92 23.93 26.19
N ILE A 15 -8.18 24.88 25.29
CA ILE A 15 -7.47 25.13 24.04
C ILE A 15 -7.24 26.65 23.89
N GLU A 16 -6.01 27.03 23.57
CA GLU A 16 -5.64 28.43 23.33
C GLU A 16 -6.19 28.92 21.98
N LYS A 17 -6.88 30.07 21.97
CA LYS A 17 -7.26 30.75 20.71
C LYS A 17 -6.18 31.75 20.34
N ALA A 18 -5.52 31.53 19.21
CA ALA A 18 -4.51 32.43 18.69
C ALA A 18 -5.09 33.83 18.41
N ALA A 19 -4.45 34.87 18.93
CA ALA A 19 -4.87 36.27 18.77
C ALA A 19 -4.33 36.93 17.47
N GLY A 20 -4.10 36.13 16.42
CA GLY A 20 -3.54 36.54 15.13
C GLY A 20 -4.21 35.81 13.96
N PRO A 21 -3.86 36.12 12.69
CA PRO A 21 -4.61 35.70 11.50
C PRO A 21 -4.50 34.20 11.13
N GLY A 22 -3.97 33.34 12.02
CA GLY A 22 -3.99 31.89 11.86
C GLY A 22 -5.28 31.26 12.43
N ARG A 23 -5.80 30.21 11.79
CA ARG A 23 -6.97 29.47 12.33
C ARG A 23 -6.62 28.83 13.68
N ALA A 24 -7.30 29.25 14.75
CA ALA A 24 -7.26 28.56 16.03
C ALA A 24 -7.86 27.13 15.93
N PRO A 25 -7.30 26.13 16.62
CA PRO A 25 -7.81 24.76 16.60
C PRO A 25 -9.14 24.65 17.36
N ALA A 26 -10.10 23.90 16.80
CA ALA A 26 -11.42 23.68 17.42
C ALA A 26 -11.50 22.43 18.32
N TYR A 27 -10.44 21.61 18.36
CA TYR A 27 -10.36 20.37 19.14
C TYR A 27 -8.97 20.23 19.75
N CYS A 28 -8.89 19.63 20.95
CA CYS A 28 -7.62 19.39 21.64
C CYS A 28 -6.71 18.40 20.87
N THR A 29 -7.30 17.45 20.13
CA THR A 29 -6.59 16.53 19.22
C THR A 29 -7.50 16.04 18.08
N GLN A 30 -6.92 15.49 17.01
CA GLN A 30 -7.65 14.82 15.92
C GLN A 30 -8.47 13.60 16.42
N ALA A 31 -7.98 12.89 17.45
CA ALA A 31 -8.70 11.77 18.05
C ALA A 31 -10.03 12.19 18.69
N CYS A 32 -10.11 13.37 19.30
CA CYS A 32 -11.33 13.88 19.92
C CYS A 32 -12.40 14.27 18.90
N ARG A 33 -12.00 14.73 17.70
CA ARG A 33 -12.90 14.92 16.55
C ARG A 33 -13.45 13.57 16.04
N GLN A 34 -12.61 12.54 16.00
CA GLN A 34 -13.01 11.20 15.55
C GLN A 34 -13.89 10.44 16.55
N ARG A 35 -13.77 10.69 17.86
CA ARG A 35 -14.59 10.01 18.88
C ARG A 35 -16.07 10.37 18.78
N LEU A 36 -16.37 11.68 18.74
CA LEU A 36 -17.74 12.21 18.61
C LEU A 36 -18.45 11.76 17.31
N TYR A 37 -17.70 11.39 16.27
CA TYR A 37 -18.28 10.85 15.03
C TYR A 37 -18.75 9.40 15.17
N ARG A 38 -18.17 8.61 16.11
CA ARG A 38 -18.51 7.19 16.33
C ARG A 38 -19.67 6.99 17.30
N GLU A 39 -19.94 7.96 18.18
CA GLU A 39 -20.92 7.86 19.28
C GLU A 39 -22.40 8.08 18.83
N ARG A 40 -22.73 7.78 17.55
CA ARG A 40 -24.11 7.81 17.00
C ARG A 40 -24.64 6.38 16.82
N GLU A 41 -25.67 5.99 17.57
CA GLU A 41 -26.23 4.61 17.59
C GLU A 41 -27.47 4.37 16.70
N GLN A 42 -27.76 3.09 16.39
CA GLN A 42 -29.05 2.54 15.93
C GLN A 42 -29.28 1.09 16.50
N PRO A 43 -30.53 0.58 16.65
CA PRO A 43 -30.86 -0.62 17.47
C PRO A 43 -30.96 -2.01 16.76
N SER A 44 -31.18 -3.09 17.54
CA SER A 44 -30.94 -4.53 17.26
C SER A 44 -32.24 -5.41 17.17
N ALA A 45 -32.33 -6.77 17.16
CA ALA A 45 -31.42 -7.91 17.48
C ALA A 45 -31.91 -9.30 16.97
N LEU A 46 -31.02 -10.32 16.88
CA LEU A 46 -31.26 -11.75 17.22
C LEU A 46 -29.94 -12.42 17.70
N PRO A 47 -29.95 -13.52 18.51
CA PRO A 47 -28.75 -14.04 19.19
C PRO A 47 -27.76 -14.83 18.32
N VAL A 48 -26.47 -14.63 18.60
CA VAL A 48 -25.33 -15.16 17.81
C VAL A 48 -25.04 -16.65 18.06
N GLN A 49 -25.40 -17.16 19.23
CA GLN A 49 -24.94 -18.45 19.75
C GLN A 49 -25.56 -19.66 19.02
N GLU A 50 -26.82 -19.56 18.61
CA GLU A 50 -27.52 -20.62 17.87
C GLU A 50 -26.96 -20.78 16.46
N LEU A 51 -26.59 -19.65 15.82
CA LEU A 51 -25.97 -19.62 14.49
C LEU A 51 -24.59 -20.32 14.47
N ILE A 52 -23.83 -20.21 15.56
CA ILE A 52 -22.50 -20.82 15.69
C ILE A 52 -22.60 -22.36 15.73
N ALA A 53 -23.64 -22.92 16.37
CA ALA A 53 -23.77 -24.36 16.55
C ALA A 53 -24.03 -25.11 15.23
N ASP A 54 -24.98 -24.63 14.41
CA ASP A 54 -25.34 -25.24 13.13
C ASP A 54 -24.18 -25.23 12.11
N LEU A 55 -23.42 -24.13 12.05
CA LEU A 55 -22.24 -24.01 11.18
C LEU A 55 -21.14 -25.03 11.53
N GLY A 56 -20.93 -25.29 12.83
CA GLY A 56 -19.90 -26.23 13.30
C GLY A 56 -20.12 -27.67 12.85
N ASP A 57 -21.37 -28.12 12.76
CA ASP A 57 -21.71 -29.50 12.37
C ASP A 57 -21.64 -29.74 10.86
N ARG A 58 -21.96 -28.71 10.06
CA ARG A 58 -21.84 -28.78 8.59
C ARG A 58 -20.37 -28.82 8.16
N LEU A 59 -19.50 -28.01 8.80
CA LEU A 59 -18.06 -28.00 8.54
C LEU A 59 -17.37 -29.34 8.81
N ARG A 60 -17.82 -30.11 9.82
CA ARG A 60 -17.26 -31.44 10.12
C ARG A 60 -17.55 -32.47 9.02
N LYS A 61 -18.73 -32.41 8.40
CA LYS A 61 -19.18 -33.36 7.36
C LYS A 61 -18.53 -33.11 5.99
N LEU A 62 -17.96 -31.92 5.77
CA LEU A 62 -17.45 -31.47 4.48
C LEU A 62 -15.92 -31.55 4.34
N ARG A 63 -15.17 -32.10 5.31
CA ARG A 63 -13.71 -32.29 5.19
C ARG A 63 -13.37 -33.38 4.16
N PRO A 64 -12.74 -33.07 3.01
CA PRO A 64 -12.14 -34.09 2.16
C PRO A 64 -10.84 -34.60 2.79
N VAL A 65 -10.46 -35.83 2.49
CA VAL A 65 -9.13 -36.39 2.82
C VAL A 65 -8.35 -36.54 1.51
N PRO A 66 -7.36 -35.68 1.23
CA PRO A 66 -6.44 -35.88 0.12
C PRO A 66 -5.47 -37.04 0.42
N ARG A 67 -5.19 -37.89 -0.58
CA ARG A 67 -4.15 -38.93 -0.51
C ARG A 67 -2.82 -38.40 -1.06
N ASP A 68 -1.74 -39.03 -0.61
CA ASP A 68 -0.36 -38.72 -1.02
C ASP A 68 -0.12 -38.88 -2.52
N THR A 69 0.33 -37.79 -3.17
CA THR A 69 1.61 -37.72 -3.92
C THR A 69 1.80 -36.34 -4.57
N PHE A 70 2.41 -35.39 -3.85
CA PHE A 70 3.11 -34.25 -4.48
C PHE A 70 4.23 -33.71 -3.56
N HIS A 71 5.15 -34.60 -3.18
CA HIS A 71 6.23 -34.35 -2.23
C HIS A 71 7.57 -34.96 -2.68
N THR A 72 8.08 -34.57 -3.87
CA THR A 72 9.42 -35.03 -4.30
C THR A 72 10.27 -34.04 -5.13
N ASP A 73 9.91 -32.76 -5.28
CA ASP A 73 10.72 -31.80 -6.08
C ASP A 73 11.03 -30.43 -5.43
N VAL A 74 10.72 -30.24 -4.15
CA VAL A 74 11.06 -29.00 -3.42
C VAL A 74 12.47 -29.03 -2.82
N GLU A 75 13.04 -30.23 -2.61
CA GLU A 75 14.43 -30.36 -2.12
C GLU A 75 15.47 -30.30 -3.25
N ALA A 76 15.14 -30.75 -4.46
CA ALA A 76 16.02 -30.71 -5.63
C ALA A 76 16.46 -29.28 -6.01
N LEU A 77 15.59 -28.29 -5.80
CA LEU A 77 15.87 -26.87 -6.04
C LEU A 77 16.56 -26.16 -4.85
N SER A 78 16.75 -26.82 -3.70
CA SER A 78 17.37 -26.22 -2.51
C SER A 78 18.91 -26.28 -2.54
N GLY A 79 19.47 -27.37 -3.07
CA GLY A 79 20.91 -27.63 -3.12
C GLY A 79 21.70 -26.61 -3.95
N PRO A 80 21.38 -26.43 -5.25
CA PRO A 80 22.16 -25.55 -6.13
C PRO A 80 22.18 -24.08 -5.68
N PHE A 81 21.04 -23.56 -5.21
CA PHE A 81 20.92 -22.17 -4.75
C PHE A 81 21.66 -21.93 -3.42
N THR A 82 21.75 -22.93 -2.54
CA THR A 82 22.58 -22.84 -1.33
C THR A 82 24.07 -22.81 -1.67
N GLN A 83 24.49 -23.59 -2.67
CA GLN A 83 25.88 -23.60 -3.15
C GLN A 83 26.27 -22.29 -3.84
N LEU A 84 25.43 -21.76 -4.73
CA LEU A 84 25.64 -20.44 -5.38
C LEU A 84 25.71 -19.31 -4.35
N ARG A 85 24.85 -19.30 -3.33
CA ARG A 85 24.90 -18.33 -2.23
C ARG A 85 26.14 -18.47 -1.33
N ARG A 86 26.74 -19.66 -1.24
CA ARG A 86 28.04 -19.85 -0.54
C ARG A 86 29.19 -19.29 -1.37
N ILE A 87 29.21 -19.58 -2.68
CA ILE A 87 30.21 -19.06 -3.63
C ILE A 87 30.17 -17.53 -3.66
N ALA A 88 28.99 -16.92 -3.80
CA ALA A 88 28.83 -15.46 -3.78
C ALA A 88 29.24 -14.79 -2.45
N ARG A 89 29.18 -15.51 -1.32
CA ARG A 89 29.69 -15.02 -0.03
C ARG A 89 31.21 -15.14 0.09
N GLN A 90 31.82 -16.14 -0.52
CA GLN A 90 33.28 -16.29 -0.55
C GLN A 90 33.91 -15.29 -1.52
N ALA A 91 33.34 -15.10 -2.72
CA ALA A 91 33.76 -14.03 -3.64
C ALA A 91 33.75 -12.64 -2.96
N ARG A 92 32.67 -12.28 -2.25
CA ARG A 92 32.58 -11.01 -1.47
C ARG A 92 33.45 -10.94 -0.20
N ALA A 93 34.15 -12.02 0.14
CA ALA A 93 35.15 -12.05 1.20
C ALA A 93 36.57 -11.96 0.61
N ASP A 94 36.79 -12.51 -0.58
CA ASP A 94 38.05 -12.42 -1.32
C ASP A 94 38.22 -11.05 -2.03
N GLU A 95 37.14 -10.47 -2.60
CA GLU A 95 37.09 -9.07 -3.08
C GLU A 95 37.51 -8.09 -1.97
N ARG A 96 37.13 -8.39 -0.71
CA ARG A 96 37.47 -7.61 0.48
C ARG A 96 38.93 -7.78 0.94
N ARG A 97 39.71 -8.57 0.19
CA ARG A 97 41.12 -8.93 0.46
C ARG A 97 42.07 -8.43 -0.62
N GLU A 98 41.58 -8.01 -1.79
CA GLU A 98 42.40 -7.56 -2.94
C GLU A 98 42.37 -6.04 -3.20
N GLU A 99 41.54 -5.24 -2.53
CA GLU A 99 41.61 -3.76 -2.61
C GLU A 99 42.83 -3.19 -1.84
N THR A 100 44.04 -3.42 -2.36
CA THR A 100 45.26 -2.68 -2.01
C THR A 100 46.16 -2.41 -3.23
N VAL A 101 45.69 -1.60 -4.19
CA VAL A 101 46.55 -0.75 -5.04
C VAL A 101 45.81 0.56 -5.36
N THR A 102 46.51 1.68 -5.24
CA THR A 102 46.01 3.05 -5.45
C THR A 102 46.15 3.54 -6.90
N SER A 103 45.33 4.52 -7.28
CA SER A 103 45.68 5.53 -8.28
C SER A 103 45.20 6.91 -7.80
N GLU A 104 46.14 7.78 -7.42
CA GLU A 104 45.85 9.15 -6.98
C GLU A 104 45.42 10.06 -8.14
N PRO A 105 44.51 11.01 -7.86
CA PRO A 105 44.59 12.35 -8.42
C PRO A 105 44.87 13.38 -7.30
N VAL A 106 45.88 14.23 -7.51
CA VAL A 106 46.28 15.27 -6.56
C VAL A 106 45.33 16.46 -6.62
N THR A 107 44.62 16.76 -5.52
CA THR A 107 44.21 18.14 -5.15
C THR A 107 43.72 18.26 -3.69
N ASN A 108 44.53 18.94 -2.85
CA ASN A 108 44.21 19.54 -1.54
C ASN A 108 43.70 18.64 -0.38
N PRO A 109 44.01 18.99 0.89
CA PRO A 109 43.75 18.12 2.03
C PRO A 109 42.25 17.96 2.31
N THR A 110 41.78 16.74 2.12
CA THR A 110 40.38 16.33 2.31
C THR A 110 39.98 16.44 3.78
N ALA A 111 39.18 17.45 4.13
CA ALA A 111 38.40 17.39 5.35
C ALA A 111 37.44 16.21 5.25
N SER A 112 37.44 15.30 6.23
CA SER A 112 36.44 14.23 6.31
C SER A 112 35.03 14.85 6.24
N PRO A 113 34.10 14.27 5.45
CA PRO A 113 32.75 14.82 5.32
C PRO A 113 32.12 14.94 6.71
N SER A 114 31.47 16.08 6.99
CA SER A 114 30.82 16.29 8.28
C SER A 114 29.73 15.24 8.51
N THR A 115 29.45 14.92 9.76
CA THR A 115 28.36 13.99 10.15
C THR A 115 27.04 14.37 9.47
N ASP A 116 26.79 15.67 9.33
CA ASP A 116 25.62 16.24 8.69
C ASP A 116 25.59 15.94 7.17
N ALA A 117 26.73 16.05 6.48
CA ALA A 117 26.84 15.71 5.05
C ALA A 117 26.74 14.19 4.80
N VAL A 118 27.34 13.37 5.66
CA VAL A 118 27.19 11.90 5.61
C VAL A 118 25.72 11.52 5.80
N PHE A 119 25.02 12.16 6.75
CA PHE A 119 23.60 11.92 6.98
C PHE A 119 22.72 12.35 5.80
N ALA A 120 23.01 13.50 5.17
CA ALA A 120 22.28 13.96 3.99
C ALA A 120 22.35 12.92 2.85
N ALA A 121 23.56 12.44 2.54
CA ALA A 121 23.77 11.39 1.54
C ALA A 121 23.02 10.09 1.86
N LEU A 122 23.02 9.65 3.13
CA LEU A 122 22.23 8.48 3.56
C LEU A 122 20.72 8.71 3.42
N SER A 123 20.25 9.93 3.63
CA SER A 123 18.82 10.28 3.56
C SER A 123 18.31 10.27 2.12
N GLU A 124 19.11 10.83 1.20
CA GLU A 124 18.86 10.77 -0.24
C GLU A 124 18.91 9.32 -0.75
N GLN A 125 19.94 8.55 -0.36
CA GLN A 125 20.14 7.17 -0.78
C GLN A 125 19.00 6.24 -0.33
N TYR A 126 18.59 6.31 0.95
CA TYR A 126 17.65 5.34 1.54
C TYR A 126 16.22 5.86 1.65
N GLY A 127 15.92 7.13 1.36
CA GLY A 127 14.60 7.72 1.59
C GLY A 127 13.46 7.04 0.81
N ARG A 128 13.66 6.79 -0.49
CA ARG A 128 12.70 6.05 -1.32
C ARG A 128 12.52 4.61 -0.85
N GLU A 129 13.61 3.93 -0.50
CA GLU A 129 13.61 2.54 -0.04
C GLU A 129 12.87 2.37 1.29
N LEU A 130 13.16 3.23 2.27
CA LEU A 130 12.53 3.21 3.59
C LEU A 130 11.05 3.56 3.51
N ARG A 131 10.65 4.52 2.68
CA ARG A 131 9.23 4.84 2.48
C ARG A 131 8.45 3.69 1.86
N VAL A 132 9.02 2.99 0.88
CA VAL A 132 8.45 1.76 0.32
C VAL A 132 8.36 0.64 1.38
N HIS A 133 9.35 0.52 2.28
CA HIS A 133 9.31 -0.42 3.41
C HIS A 133 8.20 -0.07 4.42
N CYS A 134 8.09 1.20 4.83
CA CYS A 134 7.00 1.70 5.67
C CYS A 134 5.63 1.46 5.00
N TYR A 135 5.50 1.76 3.71
CA TYR A 135 4.26 1.57 2.96
C TYR A 135 3.82 0.10 2.92
N ARG A 136 4.72 -0.85 2.68
CA ARG A 136 4.41 -2.30 2.75
C ARG A 136 3.94 -2.73 4.15
N LEU A 137 4.43 -2.10 5.20
CA LEU A 137 3.98 -2.36 6.58
C LEU A 137 2.60 -1.75 6.87
N LEU A 138 2.34 -0.53 6.41
CA LEU A 138 1.22 0.31 6.83
C LEU A 138 0.01 0.26 5.88
N GLY A 139 0.23 0.20 4.57
CA GLY A 139 -0.79 0.28 3.52
C GLY A 139 -1.22 1.71 3.14
N SER A 140 -0.86 2.71 3.95
CA SER A 140 -1.09 4.14 3.69
C SER A 140 0.18 4.80 3.16
N TYR A 141 0.03 5.62 2.11
CA TYR A 141 1.09 6.49 1.58
C TYR A 141 1.43 7.58 2.60
N ASP A 142 0.42 8.30 3.10
CA ASP A 142 0.60 9.44 4.02
C ASP A 142 1.41 9.03 5.26
N GLU A 143 1.04 7.91 5.88
CA GLU A 143 1.69 7.40 7.10
C GLU A 143 3.07 6.79 6.82
N ALA A 144 3.28 6.28 5.60
CA ALA A 144 4.59 5.82 5.18
C ALA A 144 5.55 6.98 4.95
N GLU A 145 5.06 8.12 4.45
CA GLU A 145 5.81 9.36 4.36
C GLU A 145 6.12 9.90 5.76
N ASP A 146 5.12 10.10 6.62
CA ASP A 146 5.28 10.57 8.01
C ASP A 146 6.29 9.73 8.81
N LEU A 147 6.15 8.40 8.81
CA LEU A 147 7.06 7.52 9.56
C LEU A 147 8.45 7.39 8.92
N THR A 148 8.61 7.73 7.64
CA THR A 148 9.93 7.87 7.02
C THR A 148 10.59 9.18 7.44
N GLN A 149 9.85 10.28 7.48
CA GLN A 149 10.35 11.55 8.00
C GLN A 149 10.76 11.42 9.49
N GLU A 150 9.92 10.83 10.34
CA GLU A 150 10.26 10.56 11.76
C GLU A 150 11.42 9.56 11.91
N THR A 151 11.60 8.61 10.98
CA THR A 151 12.80 7.74 10.94
C THR A 151 14.06 8.57 10.79
N PHE A 152 14.09 9.49 9.83
CA PHE A 152 15.24 10.37 9.62
C PHE A 152 15.42 11.39 10.76
N LEU A 153 14.34 11.95 11.32
CA LEU A 153 14.44 12.84 12.49
C LEU A 153 15.05 12.13 13.71
N ARG A 154 14.70 10.86 13.97
CA ARG A 154 15.33 10.05 15.02
C ARG A 154 16.79 9.72 14.71
N ALA A 155 17.08 9.37 13.46
CA ALA A 155 18.44 9.09 13.03
C ALA A 155 19.35 10.34 13.10
N TRP A 156 18.85 11.53 12.75
CA TRP A 156 19.54 12.82 12.87
C TRP A 156 19.85 13.17 14.33
N ARG A 157 18.88 12.97 15.24
CA ARG A 157 19.08 13.15 16.69
C ARG A 157 20.12 12.20 17.28
N ALA A 158 20.38 11.07 16.62
CA ALA A 158 21.37 10.07 17.01
C ALA A 158 22.63 10.06 16.11
N ARG A 159 22.82 11.07 15.25
CA ARG A 159 23.83 11.04 14.19
C ARG A 159 25.28 11.02 14.69
N ASP A 160 25.56 11.47 15.90
CA ASP A 160 26.93 11.38 16.45
C ASP A 160 27.39 9.92 16.60
N ALA A 161 26.45 9.01 16.87
CA ALA A 161 26.70 7.57 16.91
C ALA A 161 26.87 6.93 15.50
N LEU A 162 26.45 7.62 14.42
CA LEU A 162 26.53 7.14 13.04
C LEU A 162 27.97 6.80 12.63
N SER A 163 28.94 7.56 13.16
CA SER A 163 30.38 7.33 12.98
C SER A 163 30.85 5.92 13.37
N GLY A 164 30.14 5.25 14.29
CA GLY A 164 30.39 3.87 14.71
C GLY A 164 29.43 2.83 14.12
N VAL A 165 28.49 3.23 13.25
CA VAL A 165 27.50 2.30 12.67
C VAL A 165 28.08 1.61 11.44
N ALA A 166 28.57 0.38 11.62
CA ALA A 166 29.12 -0.44 10.53
C ALA A 166 28.12 -0.70 9.37
N HIS A 167 26.81 -0.67 9.64
CA HIS A 167 25.75 -0.95 8.65
C HIS A 167 24.60 0.07 8.71
N PRO A 168 24.77 1.28 8.14
CA PRO A 168 23.78 2.37 8.22
C PRO A 168 22.39 2.00 7.71
N ARG A 169 22.29 1.26 6.60
CA ARG A 169 21.02 0.73 6.06
C ARG A 169 20.25 -0.10 7.10
N ALA A 170 20.94 -1.05 7.76
CA ALA A 170 20.31 -1.91 8.77
C ALA A 170 19.85 -1.11 10.00
N TRP A 171 20.61 -0.08 10.39
CA TRP A 171 20.24 0.81 11.48
C TRP A 171 18.99 1.66 11.17
N LEU A 172 18.90 2.23 9.95
CA LEU A 172 17.71 2.96 9.51
C LEU A 172 16.47 2.03 9.41
N TYR A 173 16.63 0.83 8.84
CA TYR A 173 15.57 -0.19 8.83
C TYR A 173 15.08 -0.57 10.23
N LYS A 174 15.98 -0.60 11.23
CA LYS A 174 15.65 -0.87 12.63
C LYS A 174 14.75 0.21 13.21
N ILE A 175 15.05 1.48 12.93
CA ILE A 175 14.27 2.63 13.39
C ILE A 175 12.89 2.62 12.70
N ALA A 176 12.85 2.55 11.37
CA ALA A 176 11.61 2.54 10.58
C ALA A 176 10.67 1.38 10.96
N THR A 177 11.20 0.16 11.08
CA THR A 177 10.39 -1.01 11.44
C THR A 177 9.82 -0.89 12.85
N ARG A 178 10.59 -0.35 13.81
CA ARG A 178 10.11 -0.13 15.17
C ARG A 178 8.99 0.91 15.21
N LEU A 179 9.21 2.06 14.56
CA LEU A 179 8.20 3.10 14.39
C LEU A 179 6.89 2.56 13.82
N CYS A 180 6.95 1.82 12.71
CA CYS A 180 5.76 1.20 12.11
C CYS A 180 5.09 0.18 13.06
N LEU A 181 5.87 -0.64 13.79
CA LEU A 181 5.34 -1.62 14.73
C LEU A 181 4.78 -1.00 16.02
N ASP A 182 5.27 0.17 16.44
CA ASP A 182 4.75 0.94 17.57
C ASP A 182 3.43 1.63 17.13
N PHE A 183 3.44 2.31 15.98
CA PHE A 183 2.25 2.91 15.37
C PHE A 183 1.11 1.89 15.15
N LEU A 184 1.41 0.70 14.62
CA LEU A 184 0.44 -0.40 14.45
C LEU A 184 -0.01 -1.05 15.78
N ARG A 185 0.66 -0.79 16.90
CA ARG A 185 0.20 -1.19 18.25
C ARG A 185 -0.74 -0.15 18.85
N GLU A 186 -0.51 1.13 18.58
CA GLU A 186 -1.36 2.24 19.01
C GLU A 186 -2.65 2.35 18.17
N HIS A 187 -2.57 2.01 16.89
CA HIS A 187 -3.67 2.08 15.93
C HIS A 187 -4.12 0.67 15.54
N ASP A 188 -5.04 0.07 16.32
CA ASP A 188 -5.60 -1.25 16.01
C ASP A 188 -6.29 -1.23 14.64
N ARG A 189 -5.74 -2.02 13.72
CA ARG A 189 -6.09 -2.07 12.30
C ARG A 189 -6.41 -3.49 11.91
N ARG A 190 -7.67 -3.70 11.55
CA ARG A 190 -8.18 -5.01 11.14
C ARG A 190 -8.90 -4.84 9.81
N PRO A 191 -8.43 -5.49 8.73
CA PRO A 191 -9.18 -5.53 7.49
C PRO A 191 -10.57 -6.08 7.78
N THR A 192 -11.58 -5.38 7.29
CA THR A 192 -12.96 -5.84 7.36
C THR A 192 -13.33 -6.49 6.03
N THR A 193 -14.54 -7.00 5.92
CA THR A 193 -15.16 -7.32 4.64
C THR A 193 -16.07 -6.16 4.27
N TYR A 194 -16.22 -5.85 2.98
CA TYR A 194 -17.24 -4.88 2.56
C TYR A 194 -18.64 -5.34 3.02
N ALA A 195 -19.47 -4.39 3.44
CA ALA A 195 -20.85 -4.64 3.85
C ALA A 195 -21.80 -4.08 2.78
N PRO A 196 -22.98 -4.68 2.55
CA PRO A 196 -24.01 -4.09 1.70
C PRO A 196 -24.40 -2.69 2.18
N VAL A 197 -24.54 -1.75 1.25
CA VAL A 197 -24.98 -0.38 1.55
C VAL A 197 -26.49 -0.29 1.22
N PRO A 198 -27.36 0.19 2.14
CA PRO A 198 -28.78 0.29 1.87
C PRO A 198 -29.10 1.09 0.60
N GLY A 199 -29.91 0.53 -0.29
CA GLY A 199 -30.27 1.14 -1.58
C GLY A 199 -29.23 0.97 -2.70
N VAL A 200 -28.08 0.34 -2.43
CA VAL A 200 -27.05 0.04 -3.44
C VAL A 200 -27.00 -1.46 -3.70
N ASP A 201 -27.21 -1.87 -4.96
CA ASP A 201 -26.96 -3.24 -5.37
C ASP A 201 -25.47 -3.40 -5.74
N SER A 202 -24.73 -4.13 -4.89
CA SER A 202 -23.31 -4.46 -5.09
C SER A 202 -23.09 -5.70 -5.99
N GLY A 203 -24.15 -6.30 -6.53
CA GLY A 203 -24.07 -7.45 -7.42
C GLY A 203 -24.02 -8.81 -6.70
N VAL A 204 -23.69 -9.84 -7.46
CA VAL A 204 -23.88 -11.25 -7.06
C VAL A 204 -22.62 -11.94 -6.51
N GLY A 205 -21.47 -11.28 -6.55
CA GLY A 205 -20.21 -11.81 -6.04
C GLY A 205 -20.05 -11.63 -4.52
N PRO A 206 -19.12 -12.35 -3.89
CA PRO A 206 -18.83 -12.17 -2.47
C PRO A 206 -18.17 -10.79 -2.23
N PRO A 207 -18.50 -10.10 -1.13
CA PRO A 207 -17.85 -8.84 -0.79
C PRO A 207 -16.33 -9.02 -0.62
N PRO A 208 -15.50 -8.17 -1.27
CA PRO A 208 -14.06 -8.26 -1.15
C PRO A 208 -13.59 -7.78 0.24
N VAL A 209 -12.28 -7.94 0.46
CA VAL A 209 -11.61 -7.44 1.67
C VAL A 209 -11.54 -5.91 1.62
N ARG A 210 -11.93 -5.25 2.71
CA ARG A 210 -11.87 -3.80 2.86
C ARG A 210 -10.74 -3.42 3.81
N VAL A 211 -9.72 -2.77 3.26
CA VAL A 211 -8.64 -2.14 4.01
C VAL A 211 -8.87 -0.64 3.93
N THR A 212 -9.52 -0.05 4.95
CA THR A 212 -9.98 1.35 4.91
C THR A 212 -8.86 2.39 4.94
N TRP A 213 -7.62 1.98 5.19
CA TRP A 213 -6.43 2.83 5.17
C TRP A 213 -5.51 2.52 3.98
N LEU A 214 -5.93 1.66 3.05
CA LEU A 214 -5.18 1.41 1.82
C LEU A 214 -5.22 2.67 0.95
N GLN A 215 -4.05 3.06 0.44
CA GLN A 215 -3.88 4.22 -0.43
C GLN A 215 -2.98 3.86 -1.60
N PRO A 216 -3.13 4.49 -2.77
CA PRO A 216 -2.29 4.25 -3.93
C PRO A 216 -0.90 4.87 -3.73
N PHE A 217 0.14 4.23 -4.27
CA PHE A 217 1.52 4.69 -4.18
C PHE A 217 2.04 5.12 -5.56
N PRO A 218 2.53 6.36 -5.75
CA PRO A 218 3.08 6.83 -7.03
C PRO A 218 4.32 6.06 -7.48
N ASP A 219 4.33 5.54 -8.70
CA ASP A 219 5.43 4.71 -9.20
C ASP A 219 6.74 5.49 -9.46
N ASP A 220 6.64 6.77 -9.81
CA ASP A 220 7.78 7.68 -10.01
C ASP A 220 8.58 7.91 -8.72
N GLN A 221 8.00 7.55 -7.57
CA GLN A 221 8.59 7.63 -6.24
C GLN A 221 9.20 6.31 -5.73
N LEU A 222 9.08 5.23 -6.50
CA LEU A 222 9.72 3.95 -6.19
C LEU A 222 11.26 4.05 -6.26
N PRO A 223 12.00 3.17 -5.57
CA PRO A 223 13.42 2.96 -5.82
C PRO A 223 13.68 2.63 -7.28
N ASP A 224 14.77 3.16 -7.84
CA ASP A 224 15.11 2.96 -9.24
C ASP A 224 15.36 1.47 -9.54
N ARG A 225 14.66 0.93 -10.56
CA ARG A 225 14.82 -0.44 -11.04
C ARG A 225 16.20 -0.70 -11.65
N THR A 226 16.97 0.34 -11.95
CA THR A 226 18.28 0.26 -12.63
C THR A 226 19.48 0.25 -11.69
N ALA A 227 19.29 0.47 -10.38
CA ALA A 227 20.30 0.07 -9.40
C ALA A 227 20.57 -1.45 -9.60
N PRO A 228 21.83 -1.92 -9.62
CA PRO A 228 22.16 -3.24 -10.14
C PRO A 228 21.75 -4.38 -9.19
N ALA A 229 20.46 -4.65 -9.14
CA ALA A 229 19.93 -5.97 -8.89
C ALA A 229 20.47 -6.88 -10.00
N HIS A 230 21.54 -7.60 -9.70
CA HIS A 230 22.16 -8.61 -10.59
C HIS A 230 21.24 -9.84 -10.82
N GLU A 231 19.95 -9.72 -10.49
CA GLU A 231 18.94 -10.76 -10.41
C GLU A 231 17.58 -10.14 -10.80
N PRO A 232 17.10 -10.32 -12.04
CA PRO A 232 15.79 -9.80 -12.50
C PRO A 232 14.62 -10.21 -11.58
N ASP A 233 14.71 -11.39 -10.98
CA ASP A 233 13.75 -11.92 -10.00
C ASP A 233 13.53 -10.98 -8.80
N ALA A 234 14.56 -10.25 -8.36
CA ALA A 234 14.46 -9.33 -7.23
C ALA A 234 13.61 -8.08 -7.57
N ALA A 235 13.74 -7.57 -8.80
CA ALA A 235 12.93 -6.43 -9.28
C ALA A 235 11.46 -6.84 -9.50
N ALA A 236 11.20 -8.07 -9.94
CA ALA A 236 9.86 -8.64 -10.01
C ALA A 236 9.21 -8.73 -8.61
N VAL A 237 9.87 -9.39 -7.64
CA VAL A 237 9.38 -9.49 -6.25
C VAL A 237 9.16 -8.12 -5.61
N ALA A 238 10.04 -7.14 -5.86
CA ALA A 238 9.85 -5.78 -5.36
C ALA A 238 8.58 -5.10 -5.91
N SER A 239 8.22 -5.37 -7.17
CA SER A 239 7.05 -4.79 -7.83
C SER A 239 5.75 -5.46 -7.35
N GLU A 240 5.72 -6.79 -7.28
CA GLU A 240 4.57 -7.57 -6.83
C GLU A 240 4.17 -7.29 -5.38
N THR A 241 5.17 -7.11 -4.51
CA THR A 241 4.95 -6.84 -3.08
C THR A 241 4.46 -5.42 -2.81
N LEU A 242 4.26 -4.63 -3.86
CA LEU A 242 3.59 -3.33 -3.83
C LEU A 242 2.21 -3.36 -4.48
N GLU A 243 1.78 -4.48 -5.06
CA GLU A 243 0.45 -4.58 -5.65
C GLU A 243 -0.66 -4.46 -4.59
N LEU A 244 -1.75 -3.76 -4.93
CA LEU A 244 -2.91 -3.58 -4.04
C LEU A 244 -3.52 -4.91 -3.56
N ALA A 245 -3.54 -5.96 -4.40
CA ALA A 245 -3.97 -7.30 -4.00
C ALA A 245 -3.04 -7.90 -2.93
N PHE A 246 -1.71 -7.86 -3.15
CA PHE A 246 -0.72 -8.30 -2.16
C PHE A 246 -0.84 -7.52 -0.86
N LEU A 247 -0.90 -6.18 -0.94
CA LEU A 247 -1.02 -5.30 0.21
C LEU A 247 -2.29 -5.59 0.99
N THR A 248 -3.44 -5.71 0.33
CA THR A 248 -4.73 -6.07 0.94
C THR A 248 -4.64 -7.36 1.76
N VAL A 249 -3.91 -8.37 1.25
CA VAL A 249 -3.71 -9.64 1.96
C VAL A 249 -2.64 -9.52 3.06
N VAL A 250 -1.52 -8.83 2.84
CA VAL A 250 -0.46 -8.64 3.86
C VAL A 250 -0.97 -7.83 5.06
N GLN A 251 -1.94 -6.93 4.83
CA GLN A 251 -2.64 -6.17 5.86
C GLN A 251 -3.53 -7.04 6.78
N LYS A 252 -3.83 -8.30 6.41
CA LYS A 252 -4.48 -9.28 7.32
C LYS A 252 -3.51 -9.89 8.34
N LEU A 253 -2.21 -9.88 8.07
CA LEU A 253 -1.23 -10.48 8.98
C LEU A 253 -1.07 -9.65 10.26
N PRO A 254 -0.89 -10.29 11.43
CA PRO A 254 -0.46 -9.59 12.65
C PRO A 254 0.83 -8.82 12.40
N ALA A 255 0.94 -7.59 12.91
CA ALA A 255 2.02 -6.65 12.55
C ALA A 255 3.44 -7.23 12.62
N ARG A 256 3.76 -8.04 13.66
CA ARG A 256 5.07 -8.71 13.76
C ARG A 256 5.30 -9.80 12.71
N GLN A 257 4.27 -10.53 12.28
CA GLN A 257 4.38 -11.52 11.21
C GLN A 257 4.53 -10.83 9.84
N ARG A 258 3.76 -9.75 9.62
CA ARG A 258 3.87 -8.86 8.46
C ARG A 258 5.31 -8.34 8.31
N ALA A 259 5.86 -7.75 9.38
CA ALA A 259 7.21 -7.23 9.38
C ALA A 259 8.28 -8.32 9.18
N ALA A 260 8.11 -9.49 9.79
CA ALA A 260 9.03 -10.61 9.59
C ALA A 260 9.06 -11.07 8.11
N VAL A 261 7.89 -11.21 7.47
CA VAL A 261 7.79 -11.57 6.04
C VAL A 261 8.39 -10.48 5.16
N ILE A 262 8.03 -9.21 5.34
CA ILE A 262 8.56 -8.11 4.51
C ILE A 262 10.08 -8.00 4.63
N LEU A 263 10.63 -8.07 5.84
CA LEU A 263 12.08 -8.04 6.04
C LEU A 263 12.77 -9.24 5.38
N ARG A 264 12.22 -10.44 5.52
CA ARG A 264 12.86 -11.69 5.08
C ARG A 264 12.71 -11.97 3.58
N ASP A 265 11.54 -11.70 3.02
CA ASP A 265 11.12 -12.14 1.69
C ASP A 265 11.15 -11.00 0.66
N VAL A 266 11.19 -9.74 1.11
CA VAL A 266 11.15 -8.55 0.23
C VAL A 266 12.40 -7.68 0.37
N ALA A 267 12.83 -7.38 1.60
CA ALA A 267 14.04 -6.58 1.84
C ALA A 267 15.35 -7.41 1.93
N GLY A 268 15.25 -8.74 1.80
CA GLY A 268 16.38 -9.67 1.64
C GLY A 268 17.16 -10.02 2.92
N TRP A 269 16.75 -9.53 4.10
CA TRP A 269 17.47 -9.70 5.35
C TRP A 269 17.59 -11.19 5.76
N THR A 270 18.69 -11.58 6.40
CA THR A 270 18.83 -12.92 6.98
C THR A 270 17.88 -13.12 8.18
N ALA A 271 17.73 -14.38 8.62
CA ALA A 271 16.96 -14.69 9.82
C ALA A 271 17.53 -14.04 11.09
N GLN A 272 18.86 -13.86 11.17
CA GLN A 272 19.53 -13.16 12.27
C GLN A 272 19.23 -11.66 12.23
N GLU A 273 19.51 -11.00 11.11
CA GLU A 273 19.24 -9.56 10.94
C GLU A 273 17.75 -9.24 11.16
N THR A 274 16.84 -10.07 10.63
CA THR A 274 15.39 -9.93 10.86
C THR A 274 15.05 -10.01 12.36
N ALA A 275 15.70 -10.90 13.11
CA ALA A 275 15.50 -11.05 14.55
C ALA A 275 16.01 -9.81 15.32
N ASP A 276 17.19 -9.28 14.95
CA ASP A 276 17.81 -8.11 15.55
C ASP A 276 17.04 -6.80 15.26
N LEU A 277 16.48 -6.69 14.06
CA LEU A 277 15.57 -5.62 13.65
C LEU A 277 14.28 -5.63 14.48
N LEU A 278 13.66 -6.81 14.61
CA LEU A 278 12.40 -7.02 15.33
C LEU A 278 12.55 -7.10 16.87
N GLY A 279 13.77 -7.05 17.40
CA GLY A 279 14.05 -7.17 18.83
C GLY A 279 13.61 -8.52 19.42
N SER A 280 13.97 -9.63 18.77
CA SER A 280 13.58 -10.99 19.16
C SER A 280 14.66 -12.02 18.82
N GLY A 281 14.52 -13.25 19.30
CA GLY A 281 15.44 -14.34 18.92
C GLY A 281 15.17 -14.92 17.51
N THR A 282 16.19 -15.51 16.89
CA THR A 282 16.12 -16.08 15.52
C THR A 282 15.02 -17.13 15.34
N ALA A 283 14.82 -18.00 16.32
CA ALA A 283 13.72 -18.97 16.32
C ALA A 283 12.34 -18.27 16.25
N SER A 284 12.16 -17.15 16.96
CA SER A 284 10.93 -16.36 16.93
C SER A 284 10.73 -15.69 15.56
N ALA A 285 11.79 -15.13 14.98
CA ALA A 285 11.75 -14.54 13.64
C ALA A 285 11.39 -15.58 12.56
N ASN A 286 12.06 -16.73 12.53
CA ASN A 286 11.76 -17.84 11.62
C ASN A 286 10.31 -18.32 11.77
N SER A 287 9.83 -18.47 13.02
CA SER A 287 8.46 -18.89 13.31
C SER A 287 7.42 -17.85 12.87
N ALA A 288 7.74 -16.55 12.96
CA ALA A 288 6.89 -15.47 12.47
C ALA A 288 6.83 -15.44 10.93
N VAL A 289 7.96 -15.62 10.24
CA VAL A 289 8.02 -15.76 8.77
C VAL A 289 7.22 -16.97 8.31
N GLN A 290 7.39 -18.13 8.95
CA GLN A 290 6.69 -19.37 8.59
C GLN A 290 5.17 -19.21 8.68
N ARG A 291 4.66 -18.64 9.79
CA ARG A 291 3.22 -18.34 9.94
C ARG A 291 2.72 -17.31 8.94
N GLY A 292 3.46 -16.22 8.75
CA GLY A 292 3.11 -15.18 7.77
C GLY A 292 2.99 -15.74 6.36
N ARG A 293 4.01 -16.48 5.89
CA ARG A 293 3.98 -17.18 4.59
C ARG A 293 2.84 -18.19 4.46
N ALA A 294 2.50 -18.91 5.53
CA ALA A 294 1.37 -19.86 5.53
C ALA A 294 0.03 -19.13 5.36
N ALA A 295 -0.18 -18.03 6.08
CA ALA A 295 -1.38 -17.20 5.96
C ALA A 295 -1.47 -16.49 4.60
N LEU A 296 -0.34 -16.02 4.02
CA LEU A 296 -0.33 -15.45 2.66
C LEU A 296 -0.73 -16.50 1.61
N ARG A 297 -0.17 -17.73 1.67
CA ARG A 297 -0.55 -18.82 0.75
C ARG A 297 -2.01 -19.25 0.85
N GLN A 298 -2.68 -18.99 1.98
CA GLN A 298 -4.11 -19.29 2.16
C GLN A 298 -5.02 -18.17 1.67
N ALA A 299 -4.50 -16.96 1.46
CA ALA A 299 -5.29 -15.75 1.24
C ALA A 299 -4.99 -15.02 -0.07
N LEU A 300 -3.86 -15.29 -0.72
CA LEU A 300 -3.59 -14.89 -2.10
C LEU A 300 -4.22 -15.90 -3.08
N PRO A 301 -4.63 -15.47 -4.29
CA PRO A 301 -5.05 -16.37 -5.37
C PRO A 301 -3.99 -17.44 -5.71
N GLY A 302 -4.45 -18.55 -6.30
CA GLY A 302 -3.67 -19.78 -6.44
C GLY A 302 -2.42 -19.64 -7.31
N ARG A 303 -2.47 -18.86 -8.39
CA ARG A 303 -1.30 -18.59 -9.23
C ARG A 303 -0.76 -17.20 -8.94
N ARG A 304 0.56 -17.05 -9.01
CA ARG A 304 1.26 -15.76 -8.81
C ARG A 304 0.76 -14.71 -9.80
N GLU A 305 0.60 -15.11 -11.07
CA GLU A 305 0.10 -14.29 -12.17
C GLU A 305 -1.30 -13.69 -11.98
N ASP A 306 -2.13 -14.27 -11.08
CA ASP A 306 -3.49 -13.79 -10.79
C ASP A 306 -3.48 -12.50 -9.92
N TRP A 307 -2.38 -12.24 -9.19
CA TRP A 307 -2.23 -11.12 -8.25
C TRP A 307 -0.89 -10.37 -8.36
N SER A 308 -0.07 -10.69 -9.37
CA SER A 308 1.24 -10.07 -9.60
C SER A 308 1.20 -9.03 -10.71
N VAL A 309 1.98 -7.95 -10.57
CA VAL A 309 2.23 -6.99 -11.64
C VAL A 309 2.97 -7.69 -12.78
N ARG A 310 2.25 -7.94 -13.87
CA ARG A 310 2.82 -8.44 -15.12
C ARG A 310 3.39 -7.29 -15.93
N GLU A 311 4.25 -7.58 -16.91
CA GLU A 311 4.59 -6.60 -17.94
C GLU A 311 3.32 -6.20 -18.70
N PRO A 312 3.07 -4.89 -18.93
CA PRO A 312 1.90 -4.42 -19.66
C PRO A 312 1.79 -5.07 -21.04
N SER A 313 0.57 -5.43 -21.45
CA SER A 313 0.35 -5.92 -22.82
C SER A 313 0.60 -4.77 -23.82
N ALA A 314 0.92 -5.11 -25.07
CA ALA A 314 1.00 -4.11 -26.14
C ALA A 314 -0.36 -3.40 -26.38
N GLY A 315 -1.47 -4.01 -25.97
CA GLY A 315 -2.82 -3.44 -26.04
C GLY A 315 -3.21 -2.57 -24.83
N GLU A 316 -2.59 -2.76 -23.66
CA GLU A 316 -2.94 -2.05 -22.41
C GLU A 316 -2.95 -0.51 -22.56
N PRO A 317 -1.96 0.16 -23.19
CA PRO A 317 -2.01 1.60 -23.43
C PRO A 317 -3.18 2.03 -24.35
N ALA A 318 -3.60 1.17 -25.28
CA ALA A 318 -4.73 1.44 -26.17
C ALA A 318 -6.09 1.22 -25.46
N LEU A 319 -6.19 0.20 -24.60
CA LEU A 319 -7.33 -0.03 -23.71
C LEU A 319 -7.55 1.16 -22.77
N VAL A 320 -6.49 1.60 -22.09
CA VAL A 320 -6.56 2.70 -21.11
C VAL A 320 -6.96 4.02 -21.80
N ARG A 321 -6.44 4.29 -23.00
CA ARG A 321 -6.89 5.43 -23.81
C ARG A 321 -8.37 5.34 -24.18
N ARG A 322 -8.85 4.19 -24.67
CA ARG A 322 -10.29 3.98 -24.95
C ARG A 322 -11.16 4.18 -23.71
N PHE A 323 -10.70 3.73 -22.54
CA PHE A 323 -11.40 3.92 -21.27
C PHE A 323 -11.48 5.40 -20.88
N MET A 324 -10.36 6.12 -20.96
CA MET A 324 -10.31 7.56 -20.73
C MET A 324 -11.20 8.35 -21.70
N ASP A 325 -11.17 8.00 -22.99
CA ASP A 325 -11.99 8.61 -24.03
C ASP A 325 -13.50 8.37 -23.75
N ALA A 326 -13.89 7.15 -23.38
CA ALA A 326 -15.26 6.81 -23.01
C ALA A 326 -15.72 7.61 -21.77
N VAL A 327 -14.91 7.67 -20.72
CA VAL A 327 -15.20 8.46 -19.50
C VAL A 327 -15.36 9.94 -19.81
N ALA A 328 -14.48 10.53 -20.63
CA ALA A 328 -14.56 11.94 -21.00
C ALA A 328 -15.85 12.29 -21.76
N HIS A 329 -16.35 11.38 -22.60
CA HIS A 329 -17.59 11.57 -23.37
C HIS A 329 -18.85 11.05 -22.65
N CYS A 330 -18.72 10.49 -21.45
CA CYS A 330 -19.79 9.80 -20.71
C CYS A 330 -20.42 8.64 -21.53
N ASP A 331 -19.63 8.00 -22.40
CA ASP A 331 -20.07 6.88 -23.24
C ASP A 331 -20.09 5.59 -22.40
N ILE A 332 -21.25 5.34 -21.79
CA ILE A 332 -21.45 4.21 -20.88
C ILE A 332 -21.34 2.87 -21.62
N ASP A 333 -21.81 2.78 -22.86
CA ASP A 333 -21.83 1.51 -23.57
C ASP A 333 -20.42 1.14 -24.05
N ALA A 334 -19.61 2.13 -24.47
CA ALA A 334 -18.17 1.93 -24.64
C ALA A 334 -17.49 1.50 -23.33
N MET A 335 -17.82 2.09 -22.16
CA MET A 335 -17.26 1.63 -20.88
C MET A 335 -17.66 0.17 -20.56
N VAL A 336 -18.90 -0.24 -20.83
CA VAL A 336 -19.40 -1.62 -20.64
C VAL A 336 -18.64 -2.64 -21.51
N GLU A 337 -18.20 -2.24 -22.71
CA GLU A 337 -17.37 -3.09 -23.58
C GLU A 337 -15.95 -3.29 -23.05
N LEU A 338 -15.37 -2.31 -22.36
CA LEU A 338 -13.98 -2.34 -21.88
C LEU A 338 -13.80 -3.08 -20.55
N VAL A 339 -14.89 -3.27 -19.81
CA VAL A 339 -14.90 -3.90 -18.48
C VAL A 339 -15.32 -5.38 -18.59
N ARG A 340 -14.69 -6.26 -17.80
CA ARG A 340 -15.00 -7.70 -17.77
C ARG A 340 -16.35 -7.96 -17.09
N GLU A 341 -17.02 -9.05 -17.42
CA GLU A 341 -18.39 -9.29 -16.96
C GLU A 341 -18.51 -9.40 -15.44
N ASP A 342 -17.54 -10.05 -14.82
CA ASP A 342 -17.40 -10.29 -13.39
C ASP A 342 -16.49 -9.27 -12.68
N ALA A 343 -16.21 -8.13 -13.33
CA ALA A 343 -15.25 -7.15 -12.81
C ALA A 343 -15.61 -6.63 -11.41
N VAL A 344 -14.60 -6.38 -10.59
CA VAL A 344 -14.76 -5.91 -9.20
C VAL A 344 -14.35 -4.45 -9.08
N LEU A 345 -15.24 -3.60 -8.56
CA LEU A 345 -14.89 -2.23 -8.15
C LEU A 345 -14.90 -2.12 -6.63
N THR A 346 -13.90 -1.46 -6.05
CA THR A 346 -13.86 -1.11 -4.62
C THR A 346 -13.40 0.33 -4.43
N MET A 347 -13.90 1.01 -3.38
CA MET A 347 -13.64 2.43 -3.17
C MET A 347 -13.04 2.76 -1.78
N PRO A 348 -11.91 2.20 -1.32
CA PRO A 348 -11.37 2.55 0.02
C PRO A 348 -11.02 4.05 0.12
N PRO A 349 -11.38 4.77 1.22
CA PRO A 349 -11.99 4.30 2.46
C PRO A 349 -13.52 4.15 2.44
N SER A 350 -14.21 4.63 1.41
CA SER A 350 -15.68 4.52 1.23
C SER A 350 -16.18 3.06 1.34
N PRO A 351 -17.44 2.84 1.76
CA PRO A 351 -18.05 1.51 1.83
C PRO A 351 -18.57 0.98 0.49
N LEU A 352 -18.47 1.74 -0.59
CA LEU A 352 -18.96 1.33 -1.90
C LEU A 352 -18.06 0.27 -2.55
N TRP A 353 -18.71 -0.76 -3.09
CA TRP A 353 -18.10 -1.86 -3.85
C TRP A 353 -19.15 -2.47 -4.78
N PHE A 354 -18.69 -3.06 -5.89
CA PHE A 354 -19.51 -3.76 -6.87
C PHE A 354 -18.79 -5.02 -7.35
N THR A 355 -19.56 -6.07 -7.63
CA THR A 355 -19.11 -7.29 -8.29
C THR A 355 -19.97 -7.56 -9.52
N GLY A 356 -19.31 -7.64 -10.66
CA GLY A 356 -19.95 -7.72 -11.97
C GLY A 356 -20.28 -6.35 -12.56
N ARG A 357 -20.05 -6.22 -13.87
CA ARG A 357 -20.25 -4.97 -14.62
C ARG A 357 -21.69 -4.46 -14.56
N GLU A 358 -22.68 -5.35 -14.49
CA GLU A 358 -24.08 -4.92 -14.43
C GLU A 358 -24.39 -4.11 -13.18
N ALA A 359 -23.91 -4.54 -12.01
CA ALA A 359 -24.12 -3.82 -10.75
C ALA A 359 -23.41 -2.46 -10.77
N LEU A 360 -22.15 -2.46 -11.23
CA LEU A 360 -21.35 -1.25 -11.40
C LEU A 360 -22.04 -0.23 -12.33
N PHE A 361 -22.42 -0.63 -13.55
CA PHE A 361 -23.03 0.29 -14.50
C PHE A 361 -24.48 0.65 -14.17
N ARG A 362 -25.21 -0.16 -13.40
CA ARG A 362 -26.51 0.25 -12.84
C ARG A 362 -26.36 1.45 -11.90
N PHE A 363 -25.28 1.49 -11.10
CA PHE A 363 -24.96 2.62 -10.23
C PHE A 363 -24.38 3.82 -11.00
N LEU A 364 -23.52 3.59 -12.00
CA LEU A 364 -22.88 4.67 -12.75
C LEU A 364 -23.80 5.35 -13.78
N ARG A 365 -24.76 4.63 -14.39
CA ARG A 365 -25.64 5.17 -15.46
C ARG A 365 -26.32 6.51 -15.06
N PRO A 366 -27.02 6.64 -13.93
CA PRO A 366 -27.62 7.91 -13.50
C PRO A 366 -26.61 9.03 -13.22
N ASN A 367 -25.37 8.69 -12.88
CA ASN A 367 -24.30 9.65 -12.59
C ASN A 367 -23.61 10.17 -13.87
N LEU A 368 -23.72 9.45 -14.98
CA LEU A 368 -23.05 9.77 -16.25
C LEU A 368 -23.99 10.34 -17.32
N ASP A 369 -25.30 10.10 -17.22
CA ASP A 369 -26.32 10.64 -18.15
C ASP A 369 -26.61 12.14 -17.87
N PRO A 370 -26.36 13.07 -18.81
CA PRO A 370 -26.67 14.49 -18.63
C PRO A 370 -28.17 14.83 -18.50
N ALA A 371 -29.07 13.91 -18.87
CA ALA A 371 -30.51 14.06 -18.66
C ALA A 371 -30.98 13.60 -17.27
N SER A 372 -30.12 12.92 -16.51
CA SER A 372 -30.41 12.42 -15.17
C SER A 372 -30.38 13.53 -14.11
N PRO A 373 -31.30 13.54 -13.12
CA PRO A 373 -31.19 14.42 -11.95
C PRO A 373 -29.98 14.09 -11.06
N GLU A 374 -29.39 12.91 -11.22
CA GLU A 374 -28.18 12.47 -10.51
C GLU A 374 -26.88 12.79 -11.27
N PHE A 375 -26.97 13.48 -12.43
CA PHE A 375 -25.81 13.74 -13.29
C PHE A 375 -24.63 14.36 -12.52
N ALA A 376 -23.53 13.62 -12.46
CA ALA A 376 -22.38 14.01 -11.66
C ALA A 376 -21.65 15.22 -12.26
N GLY A 377 -21.62 15.34 -13.60
CA GLY A 377 -20.88 16.35 -14.33
C GLY A 377 -19.97 15.77 -15.41
N HIS A 378 -19.19 16.64 -16.06
CA HIS A 378 -18.25 16.24 -17.11
C HIS A 378 -16.89 15.85 -16.55
N TRP A 379 -16.26 14.85 -17.15
CA TRP A 379 -15.00 14.29 -16.69
C TRP A 379 -13.82 14.69 -17.59
N ARG A 380 -12.68 14.94 -16.97
CA ARG A 380 -11.37 14.96 -17.63
C ARG A 380 -10.45 13.98 -16.91
N THR A 381 -9.70 13.18 -17.66
CA THR A 381 -8.86 12.11 -17.13
C THR A 381 -7.40 12.31 -17.52
N VAL A 382 -6.48 11.91 -16.64
CA VAL A 382 -5.03 11.95 -16.86
C VAL A 382 -4.46 10.58 -16.53
N PRO A 383 -3.61 9.97 -17.38
CA PRO A 383 -3.03 8.66 -17.08
C PRO A 383 -1.93 8.81 -16.04
N VAL A 384 -1.91 7.93 -15.05
CA VAL A 384 -0.91 7.86 -13.99
C VAL A 384 -0.47 6.41 -13.74
N ARG A 385 0.55 6.23 -12.90
CA ARG A 385 1.14 4.94 -12.56
C ARG A 385 1.11 4.75 -11.04
N ALA A 386 0.46 3.70 -10.57
CA ALA A 386 0.29 3.44 -9.14
C ALA A 386 0.48 1.96 -8.82
N ASN A 387 1.24 1.67 -7.76
CA ASN A 387 1.45 0.30 -7.25
C ASN A 387 1.97 -0.69 -8.33
N GLY A 388 2.78 -0.21 -9.28
CA GLY A 388 3.27 -0.96 -10.42
C GLY A 388 2.29 -1.11 -11.59
N ARG A 389 1.03 -0.67 -11.44
CA ARG A 389 -0.06 -0.81 -12.40
C ARG A 389 -0.40 0.50 -13.10
N THR A 390 -1.13 0.41 -14.21
CA THR A 390 -1.73 1.58 -14.85
C THR A 390 -2.91 2.08 -14.04
N ALA A 391 -3.04 3.41 -13.94
CA ALA A 391 -4.08 4.08 -13.20
C ALA A 391 -4.55 5.34 -13.93
N VAL A 392 -5.72 5.85 -13.57
CA VAL A 392 -6.34 7.05 -14.18
C VAL A 392 -6.75 8.01 -13.08
N ALA A 393 -6.26 9.25 -13.14
CA ALA A 393 -6.68 10.32 -12.27
C ALA A 393 -7.86 11.07 -12.92
N GLY A 394 -9.02 11.05 -12.27
CA GLY A 394 -10.26 11.67 -12.74
C GLY A 394 -10.52 13.02 -12.08
N TYR A 395 -10.77 14.03 -12.91
CA TYR A 395 -11.26 15.35 -12.52
C TYR A 395 -12.73 15.50 -12.94
N LEU A 396 -13.55 16.06 -12.06
CA LEU A 396 -14.97 16.28 -12.29
C LEU A 396 -15.31 17.77 -12.32
N GLN A 397 -15.97 18.21 -13.39
CA GLN A 397 -16.61 19.52 -13.51
C GLN A 397 -18.11 19.35 -13.23
N ARG A 398 -18.56 19.79 -12.04
CA ARG A 398 -19.97 19.71 -11.65
C ARG A 398 -20.86 20.57 -12.56
N PRO A 399 -22.13 20.21 -12.80
CA PRO A 399 -23.07 21.03 -13.56
C PRO A 399 -23.13 22.47 -13.06
N GLY A 400 -23.17 23.44 -13.99
CA GLY A 400 -23.13 24.87 -13.65
C GLY A 400 -21.79 25.42 -13.14
N THR A 401 -20.70 24.62 -13.15
CA THR A 401 -19.36 25.07 -12.77
C THR A 401 -18.39 25.06 -13.94
N SER A 402 -17.39 25.95 -13.91
CA SER A 402 -16.36 26.08 -14.95
C SER A 402 -15.02 25.41 -14.60
N VAL A 403 -14.89 24.82 -13.41
CA VAL A 403 -13.62 24.30 -12.87
C VAL A 403 -13.70 22.78 -12.72
N TYR A 404 -12.72 22.09 -13.29
CA TYR A 404 -12.48 20.67 -13.06
C TYR A 404 -11.77 20.49 -11.72
N ARG A 405 -12.32 19.67 -10.83
CA ARG A 405 -11.74 19.40 -9.51
C ARG A 405 -11.28 17.95 -9.43
N ALA A 406 -10.12 17.72 -8.84
CA ALA A 406 -9.61 16.38 -8.56
C ALA A 406 -10.69 15.57 -7.80
N HIS A 407 -11.00 14.37 -8.30
CA HIS A 407 -12.14 13.60 -7.81
C HIS A 407 -11.79 12.16 -7.43
N ILE A 408 -11.03 11.44 -8.26
CA ILE A 408 -10.65 10.03 -8.02
C ILE A 408 -9.27 9.69 -8.58
N ILE A 409 -8.63 8.65 -8.03
CA ILE A 409 -7.57 7.88 -8.70
C ILE A 409 -8.05 6.43 -8.82
N ASP A 410 -8.28 5.97 -10.04
CA ASP A 410 -8.66 4.58 -10.35
C ASP A 410 -7.41 3.76 -10.69
N VAL A 411 -7.06 2.78 -9.86
CA VAL A 411 -6.00 1.81 -10.16
C VAL A 411 -6.59 0.57 -10.81
N LEU A 412 -6.10 0.21 -11.98
CA LEU A 412 -6.73 -0.79 -12.86
C LEU A 412 -5.98 -2.13 -12.82
N ARG A 413 -6.71 -3.24 -12.61
CA ARG A 413 -6.24 -4.58 -12.98
C ARG A 413 -6.84 -4.94 -14.33
N ILE A 414 -5.97 -5.21 -15.30
CA ILE A 414 -6.35 -5.62 -16.66
C ILE A 414 -6.09 -7.12 -16.79
N GLU A 415 -7.01 -7.85 -17.42
CA GLU A 415 -6.89 -9.29 -17.63
C GLU A 415 -5.98 -9.60 -18.82
N ALA A 416 -5.03 -10.52 -18.63
CA ALA A 416 -4.08 -10.90 -19.65
C ALA A 416 -4.76 -11.65 -20.81
N GLY A 417 -4.58 -11.17 -22.04
CA GLY A 417 -5.07 -11.81 -23.26
C GLY A 417 -6.47 -11.40 -23.71
N GLU A 418 -7.29 -10.80 -22.84
CA GLU A 418 -8.58 -10.21 -23.20
C GLU A 418 -8.51 -8.69 -23.44
N ASP A 419 -7.47 -8.01 -22.93
CA ASP A 419 -7.36 -6.54 -22.88
C ASP A 419 -8.66 -5.90 -22.36
N ARG A 420 -9.16 -6.40 -21.22
CA ARG A 420 -10.34 -5.91 -20.48
C ARG A 420 -9.99 -5.56 -19.04
N ILE A 421 -10.65 -4.55 -18.48
CA ILE A 421 -10.51 -4.16 -17.08
C ILE A 421 -11.26 -5.17 -16.21
N ALA A 422 -10.54 -5.89 -15.36
CA ALA A 422 -11.08 -6.89 -14.43
C ALA A 422 -11.27 -6.35 -13.02
N GLU A 423 -10.46 -5.38 -12.57
CA GLU A 423 -10.69 -4.69 -11.29
C GLU A 423 -10.40 -3.19 -11.37
N ILE A 424 -11.13 -2.43 -10.57
CA ILE A 424 -10.94 -0.99 -10.36
C ILE A 424 -10.86 -0.75 -8.85
N THR A 425 -9.74 -0.23 -8.37
CA THR A 425 -9.65 0.29 -7.00
C THR A 425 -9.63 1.81 -7.06
N THR A 426 -10.75 2.42 -6.69
CA THR A 426 -10.94 3.88 -6.70
C THR A 426 -10.54 4.49 -5.37
N PHE A 427 -9.69 5.50 -5.41
CA PHE A 427 -9.24 6.22 -4.21
C PHE A 427 -9.65 7.69 -4.24
N GLU A 428 -9.78 8.27 -3.04
CA GLU A 428 -10.06 9.70 -2.85
C GLU A 428 -8.93 10.60 -3.37
N PRO A 429 -9.23 11.87 -3.76
CA PRO A 429 -8.31 12.69 -4.54
C PRO A 429 -7.25 13.42 -3.71
N HIS A 430 -7.16 13.19 -2.40
CA HIS A 430 -6.23 13.94 -1.52
C HIS A 430 -4.76 13.68 -1.85
N LEU A 431 -4.45 12.57 -2.53
CA LEU A 431 -3.10 12.21 -2.97
C LEU A 431 -2.72 12.74 -4.35
N PHE A 432 -3.58 13.48 -5.07
CA PHE A 432 -3.21 14.09 -6.36
C PHE A 432 -1.85 14.83 -6.31
N PRO A 433 -1.51 15.63 -5.28
CA PRO A 433 -0.20 16.28 -5.18
C PRO A 433 0.98 15.30 -5.10
N ALA A 434 0.81 14.12 -4.47
CA ALA A 434 1.83 13.07 -4.45
C ALA A 434 2.05 12.44 -5.83
N PHE A 435 1.02 12.41 -6.68
CA PHE A 435 1.13 12.03 -8.10
C PHE A 435 1.59 13.19 -9.01
N GLY A 436 2.04 14.32 -8.44
CA GLY A 436 2.44 15.52 -9.20
C GLY A 436 1.27 16.25 -9.88
N LEU A 437 0.03 15.94 -9.49
CA LEU A 437 -1.19 16.49 -10.08
C LEU A 437 -1.77 17.66 -9.27
N PRO A 438 -2.31 18.70 -9.93
CA PRO A 438 -3.02 19.79 -9.24
C PRO A 438 -4.38 19.32 -8.70
N MET A 439 -4.86 19.98 -7.64
CA MET A 439 -6.22 19.72 -7.11
C MET A 439 -7.35 20.28 -7.99
N THR A 440 -7.02 21.14 -8.96
CA THR A 440 -7.97 21.77 -9.88
C THR A 440 -7.34 22.03 -11.24
N MET A 441 -8.12 21.87 -12.31
CA MET A 441 -7.77 22.30 -13.66
C MET A 441 -8.76 23.37 -14.14
N THR A 442 -8.24 24.42 -14.75
CA THR A 442 -9.02 25.33 -15.61
C THR A 442 -9.14 24.74 -17.02
N LEU A 443 -10.07 25.29 -17.81
CA LEU A 443 -10.43 24.77 -19.13
C LEU A 443 -9.25 24.71 -20.11
#